data_AF-B6SED5-F1
#
_entry.id   AF-B6SED5-F1
#
_cell.length_a   1.000
_cell.length_b   1.000
_cell.length_c   1.000
_cell.angle_alpha   90.00
_cell.angle_beta   90.00
_cell.angle_gamma   90.00
#
_symmetry.space_group_name_H-M   'P 1'
#
loop_
_entity.id
_entity.type
_entity.pdbx_description
1 polymer ?
#
loop_
_entity_poly.entity_id
_entity_poly.type
_entity_poly.pdbx_seq_one_letter_code
_entity_poly.pdbx_strand_id
1 'polypeptide(L)' 'MVFKRFVEIGRVAYVSFGPHAGKLVAIVDVIDQNRALVDGPCTGVRRQSMPFKCMHLTDYVIKIPHSAPQ' A
#
# COMPACT_ATOMS: atom_id res chain seq x y z
N MET A 1 6.16 -2.37 22.57
CA MET A 1 5.15 -2.97 21.66
C MET A 1 5.85 -3.88 20.67
N VAL A 2 5.35 -5.11 20.48
CA VAL A 2 5.98 -6.13 19.62
C VAL A 2 5.79 -5.84 18.13
N PHE A 3 4.65 -5.25 17.75
CA PHE A 3 4.37 -4.82 16.39
C PHE A 3 4.65 -3.32 16.21
N LYS A 4 5.36 -2.96 15.13
CA LYS A 4 5.74 -1.57 14.80
C LYS A 4 5.13 -1.06 13.48
N ARG A 5 4.73 -1.97 12.60
CA ARG A 5 4.21 -1.66 11.26
C ARG A 5 2.80 -2.23 11.16
N PHE A 6 1.82 -1.34 11.06
CA PHE A 6 0.41 -1.69 10.95
C PHE A 6 -0.11 -1.31 9.58
N VAL A 7 -1.10 -2.05 9.08
CA VAL A 7 -1.83 -1.63 7.89
C VAL A 7 -2.63 -0.38 8.26
N GLU A 8 -2.34 0.72 7.60
CA GLU A 8 -3.05 1.99 7.79
C GLU A 8 -3.04 2.78 6.48
N ILE A 9 -3.98 3.72 6.39
CA ILE A 9 -4.12 4.61 5.25
C ILE A 9 -2.90 5.51 5.16
N GLY A 10 -2.33 5.61 3.96
CA GLY A 10 -1.14 6.37 3.66
C GLY A 10 0.18 5.65 3.95
N ARG A 11 0.16 4.42 4.48
CA ARG A 11 1.38 3.65 4.67
C ARG A 11 1.97 3.20 3.35
N VAL A 12 3.28 3.38 3.22
CA VAL A 12 4.04 2.92 2.06
C VAL A 12 4.39 1.44 2.24
N ALA A 13 4.12 0.67 1.21
CA ALA A 13 4.44 -0.74 1.13
C ALA A 13 5.29 -1.02 -0.12
N TYR A 14 6.21 -1.97 0.02
CA TYR A 14 7.04 -2.47 -1.07
C TYR A 14 6.42 -3.73 -1.66
N VAL A 15 6.23 -3.78 -2.97
CA VAL A 15 5.67 -4.95 -3.65
C VAL A 15 6.77 -5.99 -3.87
N SER A 16 6.68 -7.15 -3.22
CA SER A 16 7.69 -8.21 -3.34
C SER A 16 7.54 -9.08 -4.58
N PHE A 17 6.31 -9.37 -5.01
CA PHE A 17 6.06 -10.23 -6.16
C PHE A 17 4.80 -9.84 -6.93
N GLY A 18 4.71 -10.30 -8.18
CA GLY A 18 3.62 -9.98 -9.11
C GLY A 18 4.01 -8.96 -10.17
N PRO A 19 3.05 -8.41 -10.93
CA PRO A 19 3.31 -7.54 -12.09
C PRO A 19 3.95 -6.19 -11.73
N HIS A 20 3.90 -5.80 -10.46
CA HIS A 20 4.47 -4.56 -9.94
C HIS A 20 5.60 -4.80 -8.92
N ALA A 21 6.21 -5.99 -8.94
CA ALA A 21 7.34 -6.32 -8.06
C ALA A 21 8.46 -5.28 -8.18
N GLY A 22 9.09 -4.94 -7.04
CA GLY A 22 10.14 -3.94 -6.99
C GLY A 22 9.66 -2.50 -6.85
N LYS A 23 8.34 -2.26 -6.88
CA LYS A 23 7.78 -0.90 -6.79
C LYS A 23 7.29 -0.57 -5.39
N LEU A 24 7.34 0.71 -5.05
CA LEU A 24 6.72 1.27 -3.85
C LEU A 24 5.29 1.73 -4.17
N VAL A 25 4.38 1.44 -3.27
CA VAL A 25 2.97 1.85 -3.33
C VAL A 25 2.53 2.41 -1.99
N ALA A 26 1.53 3.28 -1.98
CA ALA A 26 0.84 3.71 -0.77
C ALA A 26 -0.52 3.02 -0.67
N ILE A 27 -0.89 2.59 0.54
CA ILE A 27 -2.22 2.06 0.84
C ILE A 27 -3.18 3.24 0.96
N VAL A 28 -4.12 3.36 0.03
CA VAL A 28 -5.12 4.44 0.05
C VAL A 28 -6.35 4.02 0.85
N ASP A 29 -6.71 2.74 0.75
CA ASP A 29 -7.85 2.18 1.46
C ASP A 29 -7.70 0.68 1.72
N VAL A 30 -8.48 0.14 2.65
CA VAL A 30 -8.58 -1.30 2.95
C VAL A 30 -9.91 -1.80 2.43
N ILE A 31 -9.87 -2.68 1.43
CA ILE A 31 -11.08 -3.24 0.81
C ILE A 31 -11.63 -4.37 1.69
N ASP A 32 -10.75 -5.28 2.08
CA ASP A 32 -11.06 -6.43 2.92
C ASP A 32 -9.82 -6.88 3.72
N GLN A 33 -9.94 -7.95 4.50
CA GLN A 33 -8.85 -8.44 5.35
C GLN A 33 -7.59 -8.87 4.57
N ASN A 34 -7.75 -9.23 3.30
CA ASN A 34 -6.68 -9.76 2.45
C ASN A 34 -6.20 -8.78 1.40
N ARG A 35 -6.94 -7.68 1.12
CA ARG A 35 -6.68 -6.75 0.02
C ARG A 35 -6.82 -5.29 0.45
N ALA A 36 -5.93 -4.47 -0.09
CA ALA A 36 -5.98 -3.01 -0.01
C ALA A 36 -6.14 -2.39 -1.39
N LEU A 37 -6.72 -1.20 -1.43
CA LEU A 37 -6.60 -0.28 -2.54
C LEU A 37 -5.25 0.41 -2.43
N VAL A 38 -4.39 0.23 -3.44
CA VAL A 38 -3.05 0.80 -3.47
C VAL A 38 -2.89 1.76 -4.63
N ASP A 39 -2.01 2.73 -4.46
CA ASP A 39 -1.69 3.73 -5.48
C ASP A 39 -0.19 4.03 -5.49
N GLY A 40 0.38 4.21 -6.67
CA GLY A 40 1.81 4.47 -6.86
C GLY A 40 2.05 5.41 -8.04
N PRO A 41 1.64 6.68 -7.95
CA PRO A 41 1.75 7.64 -9.05
C PRO A 41 3.20 7.85 -9.49
N CYS A 42 4.14 7.91 -8.53
CA CYS A 42 5.57 8.09 -8.81
C CYS A 42 6.26 6.82 -9.35
N THR A 43 5.69 5.64 -9.11
CA THR A 43 6.28 4.35 -9.50
C THR A 43 5.59 3.73 -10.73
N GLY A 44 4.58 4.42 -11.28
CA GLY A 44 3.79 3.94 -12.41
C GLY A 44 2.91 2.74 -12.05
N VAL A 45 2.46 2.64 -10.80
CA VAL A 45 1.43 1.70 -10.38
C VAL A 45 0.11 2.47 -10.32
N ARG A 46 -0.80 2.19 -11.27
CA ARG A 46 -2.14 2.78 -11.23
C ARG A 46 -2.92 2.25 -10.03
N ARG A 47 -3.89 3.05 -9.58
CA ARG A 47 -4.78 2.70 -8.50
C ARG A 47 -5.48 1.38 -8.79
N GLN A 48 -5.27 0.40 -7.93
CA GLN A 48 -5.84 -0.94 -8.09
C GLN A 48 -5.94 -1.66 -6.75
N SER A 49 -6.72 -2.73 -6.72
CA SER A 49 -6.73 -3.64 -5.58
C SER A 49 -5.47 -4.52 -5.57
N MET A 50 -4.84 -4.68 -4.42
CA MET A 50 -3.67 -5.54 -4.28
C MET A 50 -3.70 -6.32 -2.96
N PRO A 51 -3.38 -7.63 -2.97
CA PRO A 51 -3.42 -8.44 -1.76
C PRO A 51 -2.25 -8.12 -0.81
N PHE A 52 -2.47 -8.15 0.50
CA PHE A 52 -1.42 -7.90 1.49
C PHE A 52 -0.26 -8.89 1.41
N LYS A 53 -0.50 -10.10 0.89
CA LYS A 53 0.53 -11.13 0.75
C LYS A 53 1.68 -10.72 -0.18
N CYS A 54 1.42 -9.88 -1.19
CA CYS A 54 2.45 -9.48 -2.16
C CYS A 54 3.17 -8.18 -1.80
N MET A 55 2.92 -7.63 -0.61
CA MET A 55 3.49 -6.37 -0.18
C MET A 55 4.09 -6.47 1.23
N HIS A 56 5.22 -5.79 1.44
CA HIS A 56 5.85 -5.64 2.74
C HIS A 56 5.70 -4.21 3.23
N LEU A 57 5.17 -4.05 4.44
CA LEU A 57 5.03 -2.74 5.06
C LEU A 57 6.41 -2.12 5.35
N THR A 58 6.56 -0.86 4.97
CA THR A 58 7.72 -0.04 5.32
C THR A 58 7.42 0.80 6.56
N ASP A 59 8.42 1.52 7.06
CA ASP A 59 8.26 2.44 8.20
C ASP A 59 7.65 3.79 7.80
N TYR A 60 7.52 4.07 6.49
CA TYR A 60 7.05 5.35 5.99
C TYR A 60 5.52 5.44 5.93
N VAL A 61 4.99 6.55 6.42
CA VAL A 61 3.56 6.85 6.43
C VAL A 61 3.36 8.27 5.92
N ILE A 62 2.53 8.39 4.89
CA ILE A 62 2.15 9.66 4.30
C ILE A 62 0.76 10.00 4.85
N LYS A 63 0.57 11.21 5.38
CA LYS A 63 -0.75 11.62 5.88
C LYS A 63 -1.64 12.00 4.69
N ILE A 64 -2.57 11.12 4.35
CA ILE A 64 -3.58 11.34 3.30
C ILE A 64 -4.97 11.06 3.87
N PRO A 65 -6.02 11.75 3.37
CA PRO A 65 -7.38 11.37 3.69
C PRO A 65 -7.70 9.99 3.11
N HIS A 66 -8.60 9.27 3.77
CA HIS A 66 -9.17 8.04 3.26
C HIS A 66 -9.79 8.27 1.88
N SER A 67 -9.54 7.37 0.92
CA SER A 67 -10.05 7.48 -0.45
C SER A 67 -9.66 8.80 -1.17
N ALA A 68 -8.49 9.36 -0.85
CA ALA A 68 -7.95 10.54 -1.54
C ALA A 68 -7.98 10.36 -3.07
N PRO A 69 -8.32 11.38 -3.87
CA PRO A 69 -8.25 11.29 -5.32
C PRO A 69 -6.81 11.02 -5.79
N GLN A 70 -6.69 10.52 -7.02
CA GLN A 70 -5.41 10.22 -7.66
C GLN A 70 -4.82 11.45 -8.35
#